data_AF-A0A845X351-F1
#
_entry.id   AF-A0A845X351-F1
#
_cell.length_a   1.000
_cell.length_b   1.000
_cell.length_c   1.000
_cell.angle_alpha   90.00
_cell.angle_beta   90.00
_cell.angle_gamma   90.00
#
_symmetry.space_group_name_H-M   'P 1'
#
loop_
_entity.id
_entity.type
_entity.pdbx_description
1 polymer ?
#
loop_
_entity_poly.entity_id
_entity_poly.type
_entity_poly.pdbx_seq_one_letter_code
_entity_poly.pdbx_strand_id
1 'polypeptide(L)'
;MQYEDWRDDIFGKPEGYDPIVGNILEETANLPEIQTLDFIDRALQDPEIHTQYSVEQIGIGLNIIFNIPCSNISRCYAVLNGNVENEQRKIESIKCLRNLYSNFFARYCISPVRQIGESLEPKQIGFICSMLWDIFVLCPGNATPAMVEATIEMMADCLKTKNDNCLESLIHGLGHWIFDSDRANSDRAKQVLDDWLKLPTTDNQVIIDYATYAKTGYIQ
;
A
#
# COMPACT_ATOMS: atom_id res chain seq x y z
N MET A 1 1.14 15.22 -19.99
CA MET A 1 0.01 15.43 -19.07
C MET A 1 0.49 16.23 -17.87
N GLN A 2 -0.30 17.17 -17.35
CA GLN A 2 -0.02 17.85 -16.09
C GLN A 2 -0.52 17.00 -14.91
N TYR A 3 -0.01 17.26 -13.71
CA TYR A 3 -0.39 16.48 -12.53
C TYR A 3 -1.89 16.61 -12.21
N GLU A 4 -2.45 17.81 -12.36
CA GLU A 4 -3.85 18.08 -12.04
C GLU A 4 -4.79 17.27 -12.96
N ASP A 5 -4.48 17.20 -14.27
CA ASP A 5 -5.22 16.38 -15.23
C ASP A 5 -5.13 14.89 -14.86
N TRP A 6 -3.94 14.42 -14.47
CA TRP A 6 -3.71 13.03 -14.05
C TRP A 6 -4.49 12.68 -12.77
N ARG A 7 -4.44 13.56 -11.77
CA ARG A 7 -5.16 13.42 -10.49
C ARG A 7 -6.66 13.38 -10.75
N ASP A 8 -7.17 14.30 -11.55
CA ASP A 8 -8.60 14.41 -11.86
C ASP A 8 -9.09 13.18 -12.66
N ASP A 9 -8.28 12.61 -13.55
CA ASP A 9 -8.65 11.37 -14.24
C ASP A 9 -8.71 10.15 -13.30
N ILE A 10 -7.83 10.08 -12.30
CA ILE A 10 -7.78 8.95 -11.34
C ILE A 10 -8.84 9.08 -10.24
N PHE A 11 -8.89 10.22 -9.56
CA PHE A 11 -9.74 10.44 -8.39
C PHE A 11 -11.10 11.04 -8.75
N GLY A 12 -11.25 11.63 -9.94
CA GLY A 12 -12.52 12.21 -10.41
C GLY A 12 -13.52 11.19 -10.97
N LYS A 13 -13.25 9.89 -10.87
CA LYS A 13 -14.22 8.85 -11.27
C LYS A 13 -15.52 8.99 -10.46
N PRO A 14 -16.70 8.71 -11.04
CA PRO A 14 -17.95 8.80 -10.31
C PRO A 14 -18.02 7.75 -9.20
N GLU A 15 -18.80 8.00 -8.15
CA GLU A 15 -19.06 6.99 -7.12
C GLU A 15 -19.70 5.73 -7.72
N GLY A 16 -19.34 4.56 -7.21
CA GLY A 16 -19.77 3.27 -7.77
C GLY A 16 -19.08 2.87 -9.07
N TYR A 17 -18.09 3.63 -9.54
CA TYR A 17 -17.22 3.23 -10.63
C TYR A 17 -16.44 1.96 -10.26
N ASP A 18 -16.45 0.97 -11.15
CA ASP A 18 -15.67 -0.26 -11.00
C ASP A 18 -14.31 -0.09 -11.70
N PRO A 19 -13.20 0.02 -10.94
CA PRO A 19 -11.88 0.26 -11.49
C PRO A 19 -11.29 -0.96 -12.23
N ILE A 20 -11.89 -2.15 -12.14
CA ILE A 20 -11.41 -3.34 -12.87
C ILE A 20 -11.89 -3.31 -14.33
N VAL A 21 -13.11 -2.86 -14.56
CA VAL A 21 -13.72 -2.82 -15.92
C VAL A 21 -13.61 -1.45 -16.57
N GLY A 22 -13.44 -0.41 -15.76
CA GLY A 22 -13.32 0.96 -16.23
C GLY A 22 -11.97 1.29 -16.84
N ASN A 23 -11.90 2.38 -17.61
CA ASN A 23 -10.67 2.87 -18.21
C ASN A 23 -10.29 4.25 -17.66
N ILE A 24 -9.00 4.43 -17.41
CA ILE A 24 -8.35 5.74 -17.33
C ILE A 24 -7.93 6.19 -18.73
N LEU A 25 -7.58 7.46 -18.89
CA LEU A 25 -7.04 7.96 -20.16
C LEU A 25 -5.74 7.21 -20.51
N GLU A 26 -5.50 6.99 -21.80
CA GLU A 26 -4.28 6.34 -22.28
C GLU A 26 -3.02 7.13 -21.86
N GLU A 27 -3.12 8.46 -21.86
CA GLU A 27 -2.07 9.36 -21.39
C GLU A 27 -1.84 9.31 -19.87
N THR A 28 -2.85 8.94 -19.09
CA THR A 28 -2.72 8.68 -17.63
C THR A 28 -1.99 7.35 -17.40
N ALA A 29 -2.34 6.32 -18.17
CA ALA A 29 -1.82 4.96 -18.02
C ALA A 29 -0.38 4.80 -18.54
N ASN A 30 0.07 5.65 -19.46
CA ASN A 30 1.33 5.48 -20.18
C ASN A 30 2.35 6.61 -19.91
N LEU A 31 2.29 7.22 -18.73
CA LEU A 31 3.34 8.16 -18.29
C LEU A 31 4.70 7.46 -18.15
N PRO A 32 5.82 8.16 -18.42
CA PRO A 32 7.16 7.65 -18.13
C PRO A 32 7.30 7.26 -16.65
N GLU A 33 8.05 6.19 -16.37
CA GLU A 33 8.18 5.60 -15.02
C GLU A 33 8.46 6.64 -13.92
N ILE A 34 9.46 7.50 -14.12
CA ILE A 34 9.83 8.53 -13.16
C ILE A 34 8.70 9.53 -12.93
N GLN A 35 8.03 9.95 -14.01
CA GLN A 35 6.92 10.90 -13.92
C GLN A 35 5.73 10.29 -13.19
N THR A 36 5.45 9.00 -13.41
CA THR A 36 4.43 8.25 -12.68
C THR A 36 4.73 8.23 -11.18
N LEU A 37 5.96 7.90 -10.80
CA LEU A 37 6.37 7.91 -9.38
C LEU A 37 6.27 9.31 -8.76
N ASP A 38 6.67 10.36 -9.48
CA ASP A 38 6.55 11.75 -9.03
C ASP A 38 5.09 12.16 -8.81
N PHE A 39 4.19 11.72 -9.69
CA PHE A 39 2.76 12.01 -9.58
C PHE A 39 2.11 11.25 -8.43
N ILE A 40 2.47 9.97 -8.21
CA ILE A 40 2.01 9.20 -7.06
C ILE A 40 2.49 9.84 -5.76
N ASP A 41 3.78 10.17 -5.65
CA ASP A 41 4.34 10.79 -4.46
C ASP A 41 3.70 12.15 -4.14
N ARG A 42 3.39 12.94 -5.18
CA ARG A 42 2.64 14.19 -5.04
C ARG A 42 1.21 13.93 -4.59
N ALA A 43 0.51 12.96 -5.18
CA ALA A 43 -0.87 12.61 -4.81
C ALA A 43 -0.97 12.14 -3.36
N LEU A 44 -0.02 11.33 -2.87
CA LEU A 44 -0.03 10.89 -1.48
C LEU A 44 0.13 12.04 -0.46
N GLN A 45 0.49 13.23 -0.90
CA GLN A 45 0.69 14.43 -0.07
C GLN A 45 -0.25 15.58 -0.43
N ASP A 46 -1.07 15.43 -1.47
CA ASP A 46 -1.90 16.50 -2.01
C ASP A 46 -3.15 16.72 -1.13
N PRO A 47 -3.24 17.84 -0.39
CA PRO A 47 -4.40 18.11 0.45
C PRO A 47 -5.68 18.32 -0.37
N GLU A 48 -5.58 18.69 -1.65
CA GLU A 48 -6.73 18.90 -2.52
C GLU A 48 -7.52 17.62 -2.77
N ILE A 49 -6.86 16.46 -2.77
CA ILE A 49 -7.56 15.17 -2.94
C ILE A 49 -8.60 14.98 -1.84
N HIS A 50 -8.29 15.39 -0.61
CA HIS A 50 -9.19 15.28 0.54
C HIS A 50 -10.32 16.31 0.57
N THR A 51 -10.25 17.37 -0.25
CA THR A 51 -11.26 18.43 -0.30
C THR A 51 -12.12 18.37 -1.57
N GLN A 52 -11.58 17.82 -2.66
CA GLN A 52 -12.25 17.76 -3.97
C GLN A 52 -13.01 16.47 -4.23
N TYR A 53 -12.58 15.35 -3.62
CA TYR A 53 -13.18 14.04 -3.89
C TYR A 53 -13.80 13.42 -2.63
N SER A 54 -14.86 12.64 -2.84
CA SER A 54 -15.47 11.87 -1.76
C SER A 54 -14.58 10.71 -1.33
N VAL A 55 -14.85 10.13 -0.16
CA VAL A 55 -14.05 8.99 0.35
C VAL A 55 -14.14 7.77 -0.58
N GLU A 56 -15.29 7.57 -1.22
CA GLU A 56 -15.46 6.49 -2.21
C GLU A 56 -14.59 6.74 -3.45
N GLN A 57 -14.58 7.98 -3.96
CA GLN A 57 -13.73 8.38 -5.08
C GLN A 57 -12.23 8.24 -4.76
N ILE A 58 -11.83 8.60 -3.53
CA ILE A 58 -10.47 8.37 -3.03
C ILE A 58 -10.15 6.87 -3.05
N GLY A 59 -11.05 6.03 -2.55
CA GLY A 59 -10.89 4.57 -2.58
C GLY A 59 -10.74 4.02 -3.99
N ILE A 60 -11.55 4.51 -4.94
CA ILE A 60 -11.45 4.15 -6.36
C ILE A 60 -10.08 4.54 -6.93
N GLY A 61 -9.65 5.79 -6.71
CA GLY A 61 -8.38 6.28 -7.22
C GLY A 61 -7.17 5.53 -6.64
N LEU A 62 -7.20 5.19 -5.35
CA LEU A 62 -6.15 4.35 -4.74
C LEU A 62 -6.13 2.94 -5.31
N ASN A 63 -7.29 2.33 -5.59
CA ASN A 63 -7.34 1.06 -6.32
C ASN A 63 -6.74 1.19 -7.72
N ILE A 64 -7.09 2.23 -8.47
CA ILE A 64 -6.49 2.48 -9.78
C ILE A 64 -4.97 2.57 -9.69
N ILE A 65 -4.41 3.26 -8.69
CA ILE A 65 -2.96 3.41 -8.56
C ILE A 65 -2.27 2.10 -8.16
N PHE A 66 -2.78 1.40 -7.14
CA PHE A 66 -2.04 0.34 -6.45
C PHE A 66 -2.48 -1.08 -6.78
N ASN A 67 -3.73 -1.29 -7.20
CA ASN A 67 -4.28 -2.60 -7.52
C ASN A 67 -3.93 -2.99 -8.97
N ILE A 68 -3.04 -3.97 -9.15
CA ILE A 68 -2.55 -4.39 -10.49
C ILE A 68 -3.70 -4.74 -11.47
N PRO A 69 -4.77 -5.45 -11.05
CA PRO A 69 -5.96 -5.65 -11.87
C PRO A 69 -6.64 -4.37 -12.40
N CYS A 70 -6.51 -3.23 -11.71
CA CYS A 70 -7.20 -1.98 -12.08
C CYS A 70 -6.41 -1.12 -13.05
N SER A 71 -5.07 -1.16 -13.00
CA SER A 71 -4.22 -0.46 -13.97
C SER A 71 -2.77 -0.96 -13.95
N ASN A 72 -1.97 -0.48 -14.90
CA ASN A 72 -0.52 -0.69 -14.95
C ASN A 72 0.29 0.33 -14.12
N ILE A 73 -0.33 1.29 -13.45
CA ILE A 73 0.36 2.42 -12.77
C ILE A 73 1.36 1.89 -11.73
N SER A 74 0.96 0.95 -10.88
CA SER A 74 1.82 0.40 -9.82
C SER A 74 3.08 -0.27 -10.35
N ARG A 75 3.15 -0.68 -11.62
CA ARG A 75 4.32 -1.36 -12.20
C ARG A 75 5.60 -0.53 -12.17
N CYS A 76 5.50 0.79 -12.02
CA CYS A 76 6.68 1.65 -11.82
C CYS A 76 7.47 1.31 -10.54
N TYR A 77 6.87 0.62 -9.58
CA TYR A 77 7.53 0.11 -8.37
C TYR A 77 8.29 -1.21 -8.58
N ALA A 78 8.16 -1.87 -9.74
CA ALA A 78 8.66 -3.22 -9.95
C ALA A 78 9.99 -3.29 -10.71
N VAL A 79 10.73 -4.37 -10.47
CA VAL A 79 11.87 -4.83 -11.29
C VAL A 79 11.34 -5.83 -12.31
N LEU A 80 10.90 -5.33 -13.46
CA LEU A 80 10.35 -6.17 -14.52
C LEU A 80 11.47 -6.69 -15.42
N ASN A 81 11.49 -8.00 -15.68
CA ASN A 81 12.47 -8.66 -16.55
C ASN A 81 13.94 -8.38 -16.15
N GLY A 82 14.20 -8.22 -14.85
CA GLY A 82 15.54 -7.89 -14.32
C GLY A 82 15.97 -6.43 -14.56
N ASN A 83 15.09 -5.55 -15.03
CA ASN A 83 15.40 -4.14 -15.19
C ASN A 83 15.38 -3.41 -13.84
N VAL A 84 16.58 -3.02 -13.37
CA VAL A 84 16.82 -2.28 -12.13
C VAL A 84 17.02 -0.76 -12.36
N GLU A 85 16.65 -0.26 -13.53
CA GLU A 85 16.67 1.18 -13.80
C GLU A 85 15.88 1.96 -12.74
N ASN A 86 16.42 3.14 -12.40
CA ASN A 86 15.84 4.07 -11.45
C ASN A 86 15.62 3.50 -10.03
N GLU A 87 16.33 2.43 -9.65
CA GLU A 87 16.21 1.78 -8.34
C GLU A 87 16.17 2.78 -7.18
N GLN A 88 17.08 3.77 -7.17
CA GLN A 88 17.14 4.78 -6.12
C GLN A 88 15.82 5.59 -6.02
N ARG A 89 15.22 5.96 -7.16
CA ARG A 89 13.94 6.67 -7.19
C ARG A 89 12.78 5.78 -6.75
N LYS A 90 12.81 4.48 -7.11
CA LYS A 90 11.85 3.48 -6.63
C LYS A 90 11.92 3.34 -5.11
N ILE A 91 13.13 3.25 -4.54
CA ILE A 91 13.37 3.22 -3.09
C ILE A 91 12.79 4.47 -2.41
N GLU A 92 13.01 5.66 -2.97
CA GLU A 92 12.44 6.90 -2.44
C GLU A 92 10.90 6.89 -2.47
N SER A 93 10.31 6.39 -3.56
CA SER A 93 8.86 6.27 -3.70
C SER A 93 8.26 5.24 -2.73
N ILE A 94 8.96 4.13 -2.49
CA ILE A 94 8.57 3.12 -1.48
C ILE A 94 8.51 3.78 -0.10
N LYS A 95 9.50 4.61 0.25
CA LYS A 95 9.50 5.35 1.52
C LYS A 95 8.34 6.34 1.60
N CYS A 96 7.91 6.91 0.47
CA CYS A 96 6.74 7.80 0.39
C CYS A 96 5.41 7.08 0.66
N LEU A 97 5.33 5.75 0.56
CA LEU A 97 4.12 4.98 0.91
C LEU A 97 3.69 5.17 2.37
N ARG A 98 4.56 5.64 3.27
CA ARG A 98 4.16 6.09 4.61
C ARG A 98 3.03 7.13 4.59
N ASN A 99 2.98 7.96 3.55
CA ASN A 99 1.96 8.99 3.37
C ASN A 99 0.61 8.36 2.99
N LEU A 100 0.59 7.21 2.28
CA LEU A 100 -0.63 6.44 2.06
C LEU A 100 -1.23 6.01 3.40
N TYR A 101 -0.40 5.51 4.31
CA TYR A 101 -0.84 5.13 5.65
C TYR A 101 -1.30 6.33 6.48
N SER A 102 -0.52 7.41 6.56
CA SER A 102 -0.85 8.54 7.44
C SER A 102 -1.97 9.43 6.93
N ASN A 103 -2.01 9.70 5.62
CA ASN A 103 -2.91 10.70 5.04
C ASN A 103 -4.23 10.09 4.57
N PHE A 104 -4.23 8.80 4.23
CA PHE A 104 -5.40 8.10 3.68
C PHE A 104 -5.92 7.02 4.63
N PHE A 105 -5.19 5.93 4.84
CA PHE A 105 -5.72 4.78 5.59
C PHE A 105 -6.02 5.13 7.04
N ALA A 106 -5.10 5.78 7.75
CA ALA A 106 -5.31 6.18 9.14
C ALA A 106 -6.48 7.16 9.29
N ARG A 107 -6.76 7.94 8.24
CA ARG A 107 -7.81 8.97 8.22
C ARG A 107 -9.20 8.40 7.94
N TYR A 108 -9.30 7.43 7.04
CA TYR A 108 -10.59 6.96 6.52
C TYR A 108 -10.94 5.52 6.95
N CYS A 109 -9.97 4.67 7.24
CA CYS A 109 -10.18 3.30 7.70
C CYS A 109 -10.26 3.28 9.23
N ILE A 110 -11.39 3.73 9.79
CA ILE A 110 -11.57 3.91 11.24
C ILE A 110 -12.47 2.86 11.90
N SER A 111 -13.02 1.94 11.10
CA SER A 111 -13.88 0.86 11.60
C SER A 111 -13.09 -0.07 12.53
N PRO A 112 -13.66 -0.51 13.67
CA PRO A 112 -12.97 -1.45 14.55
C PRO A 112 -12.69 -2.77 13.83
N VAL A 113 -11.45 -3.26 13.90
CA VAL A 113 -11.09 -4.59 13.40
C VAL A 113 -11.55 -5.63 14.42
N ARG A 114 -12.53 -6.44 14.03
CA ARG A 114 -13.07 -7.55 14.86
C ARG A 114 -12.64 -8.91 14.35
N GLN A 115 -12.31 -8.98 13.08
CA GLN A 115 -11.82 -10.16 12.39
C GLN A 115 -10.88 -9.68 11.28
N ILE A 116 -9.80 -10.43 11.05
CA ILE A 116 -8.87 -10.18 9.95
C ILE A 116 -9.58 -10.40 8.61
N GLY A 117 -9.38 -9.47 7.68
CA GLY A 117 -10.01 -9.44 6.36
C GLY A 117 -11.44 -8.90 6.36
N GLU A 118 -12.01 -8.51 7.50
CA GLU A 118 -13.36 -7.94 7.58
C GLU A 118 -13.31 -6.42 7.48
N SER A 119 -13.65 -5.86 6.31
CA SER A 119 -13.84 -4.42 6.14
C SER A 119 -15.33 -4.06 6.08
N LEU A 120 -15.81 -3.30 7.06
CA LEU A 120 -17.24 -2.97 7.21
C LEU A 120 -17.67 -1.70 6.44
N GLU A 121 -16.80 -0.71 6.21
CA GLU A 121 -17.10 0.60 5.57
C GLU A 121 -15.78 1.40 5.33
N PRO A 122 -15.66 2.32 4.33
CA PRO A 122 -16.22 2.33 2.97
C PRO A 122 -15.53 1.29 2.09
N LYS A 123 -16.29 0.66 1.19
CA LYS A 123 -15.88 -0.57 0.49
C LYS A 123 -14.53 -0.45 -0.20
N GLN A 124 -14.31 0.61 -0.98
CA GLN A 124 -13.12 0.69 -1.84
C GLN A 124 -11.85 1.00 -1.06
N ILE A 125 -11.88 2.00 -0.15
CA ILE A 125 -10.70 2.39 0.63
C ILE A 125 -10.37 1.36 1.71
N GLY A 126 -11.38 0.76 2.34
CA GLY A 126 -11.20 -0.32 3.28
C GLY A 126 -10.62 -1.57 2.62
N PHE A 127 -11.13 -1.93 1.43
CA PHE A 127 -10.61 -3.05 0.63
C PHE A 127 -9.14 -2.87 0.26
N ILE A 128 -8.76 -1.73 -0.34
CA ILE A 128 -7.35 -1.52 -0.71
C ILE A 128 -6.45 -1.46 0.53
N CYS A 129 -6.95 -0.95 1.67
CA CYS A 129 -6.20 -0.98 2.92
C CYS A 129 -5.94 -2.41 3.39
N SER A 130 -6.93 -3.31 3.36
CA SER A 130 -6.75 -4.69 3.83
C SER A 130 -5.95 -5.55 2.83
N MET A 131 -6.17 -5.34 1.53
CA MET A 131 -5.62 -6.19 0.46
C MET A 131 -4.34 -5.66 -0.16
N LEU A 132 -3.83 -4.48 0.26
CA LEU A 132 -2.75 -3.77 -0.45
C LEU A 132 -1.63 -4.72 -0.87
N TRP A 133 -1.13 -5.54 0.05
CA TRP A 133 0.04 -6.37 -0.18
C TRP A 133 -0.24 -7.65 -0.99
N ASP A 134 -1.50 -8.06 -1.14
CA ASP A 134 -1.88 -9.16 -2.04
C ASP A 134 -2.01 -8.71 -3.50
N ILE A 135 -2.30 -7.42 -3.71
CA ILE A 135 -2.60 -6.86 -5.04
C ILE A 135 -1.56 -5.86 -5.54
N PHE A 136 -0.63 -5.42 -4.67
CA PHE A 136 0.44 -4.49 -4.99
C PHE A 136 1.67 -5.23 -5.53
N VAL A 137 2.28 -4.64 -6.56
CA VAL A 137 3.30 -5.30 -7.40
C VAL A 137 4.59 -5.66 -6.66
N LEU A 138 4.84 -5.03 -5.51
CA LEU A 138 6.11 -5.14 -4.79
C LEU A 138 6.24 -6.45 -3.98
N CYS A 139 5.12 -7.09 -3.61
CA CYS A 139 5.08 -8.35 -2.86
C CYS A 139 5.45 -9.56 -3.74
N PRO A 140 6.04 -10.64 -3.18
CA PRO A 140 7.45 -10.97 -3.42
C PRO A 140 7.78 -11.38 -4.86
N GLY A 141 8.98 -10.99 -5.31
CA GLY A 141 9.58 -11.43 -6.58
C GLY A 141 9.86 -10.32 -7.60
N ASN A 142 9.38 -9.10 -7.37
CA ASN A 142 9.56 -7.95 -8.27
C ASN A 142 10.38 -6.80 -7.65
N ALA A 143 11.24 -7.09 -6.67
CA ALA A 143 12.01 -6.10 -5.92
C ALA A 143 13.48 -6.51 -5.81
N THR A 144 14.39 -5.54 -5.79
CA THR A 144 15.79 -5.78 -5.39
C THR A 144 15.91 -5.85 -3.87
N PRO A 145 16.99 -6.41 -3.31
CA PRO A 145 17.20 -6.43 -1.86
C PRO A 145 17.12 -5.04 -1.21
N ALA A 146 17.60 -3.99 -1.88
CA ALA A 146 17.53 -2.62 -1.36
C ALA A 146 16.10 -2.07 -1.33
N MET A 147 15.26 -2.43 -2.31
CA MET A 147 13.83 -2.10 -2.32
C MET A 147 13.06 -2.87 -1.25
N VAL A 148 13.41 -4.14 -1.02
CA VAL A 148 12.83 -4.95 0.07
C VAL A 148 13.15 -4.34 1.43
N GLU A 149 14.41 -4.00 1.70
CA GLU A 149 14.80 -3.36 2.97
C GLU A 149 14.04 -2.04 3.16
N ALA A 150 13.96 -1.19 2.13
CA ALA A 150 13.21 0.06 2.20
C ALA A 150 11.71 -0.17 2.49
N THR A 151 11.14 -1.26 1.99
CA THR A 151 9.73 -1.64 2.24
C THR A 151 9.54 -2.08 3.69
N ILE A 152 10.41 -2.95 4.20
CA ILE A 152 10.36 -3.43 5.58
C ILE A 152 10.60 -2.29 6.57
N GLU A 153 11.55 -1.40 6.30
CA GLU A 153 11.80 -0.18 7.11
C GLU A 153 10.58 0.74 7.13
N MET A 154 9.98 1.01 5.97
CA MET A 154 8.77 1.83 5.88
C MET A 154 7.61 1.23 6.68
N MET A 155 7.41 -0.09 6.59
CA MET A 155 6.39 -0.78 7.38
C MET A 155 6.67 -0.72 8.88
N ALA A 156 7.92 -0.95 9.28
CA ALA A 156 8.35 -0.87 10.69
C ALA A 156 8.09 0.53 11.29
N ASP A 157 8.32 1.58 10.51
CA ASP A 157 7.98 2.94 10.94
C ASP A 157 6.47 3.16 11.03
N CYS A 158 5.69 2.65 10.08
CA CYS A 158 4.23 2.81 10.08
C CYS A 158 3.53 2.03 11.20
N LEU A 159 4.13 0.94 11.71
CA LEU A 159 3.61 0.17 12.85
C LEU A 159 3.51 0.98 14.16
N LYS A 160 4.10 2.18 14.21
CA LYS A 160 3.93 3.14 15.32
C LYS A 160 2.51 3.73 15.39
N THR A 161 1.67 3.49 14.37
CA THR A 161 0.26 3.90 14.35
C THR A 161 -0.57 3.17 15.41
N LYS A 162 -1.68 3.78 15.80
CA LYS A 162 -2.72 3.17 16.66
C LYS A 162 -3.98 2.77 15.87
N ASN A 163 -3.96 2.92 14.55
CA ASN A 163 -5.07 2.55 13.70
C ASN A 163 -5.00 1.05 13.38
N ASP A 164 -5.98 0.28 13.87
CA ASP A 164 -5.99 -1.18 13.73
C ASP A 164 -6.04 -1.65 12.27
N ASN A 165 -6.74 -0.96 11.35
CA ASN A 165 -6.78 -1.34 9.93
C ASN A 165 -5.40 -1.15 9.27
N CYS A 166 -4.69 -0.06 9.64
CA CYS A 166 -3.31 0.14 9.18
C CYS A 166 -2.40 -0.95 9.75
N LEU A 167 -2.55 -1.30 11.03
CA LEU A 167 -1.75 -2.35 11.66
C LEU A 167 -1.98 -3.70 10.97
N GLU A 168 -3.23 -4.08 10.72
CA GLU A 168 -3.58 -5.29 9.97
C GLU A 168 -2.87 -5.34 8.62
N SER A 169 -2.99 -4.29 7.80
CA SER A 169 -2.31 -4.18 6.51
C SER A 169 -0.79 -4.34 6.62
N LEU A 170 -0.16 -3.62 7.55
CA LEU A 170 1.30 -3.64 7.72
C LEU A 170 1.81 -5.01 8.19
N ILE A 171 1.08 -5.64 9.13
CA ILE A 171 1.39 -6.97 9.64
C ILE A 171 1.26 -8.00 8.52
N HIS A 172 0.19 -7.91 7.73
CA HIS A 172 -0.02 -8.78 6.58
C HIS A 172 1.13 -8.65 5.56
N GLY A 173 1.52 -7.41 5.21
CA GLY A 173 2.67 -7.13 4.35
C GLY A 173 3.98 -7.70 4.86
N LEU A 174 4.27 -7.55 6.16
CA LEU A 174 5.45 -8.16 6.78
C LEU A 174 5.41 -9.70 6.72
N GLY A 175 4.23 -10.30 6.85
CA GLY A 175 4.04 -11.75 6.71
C GLY A 175 4.45 -12.27 5.33
N HIS A 176 4.11 -11.56 4.25
CA HIS A 176 4.56 -11.91 2.88
C HIS A 176 6.10 -11.98 2.77
N TRP A 177 6.80 -11.02 3.38
CA TRP A 177 8.27 -10.98 3.34
C TRP A 177 8.94 -12.05 4.21
N ILE A 178 8.24 -12.60 5.21
CA ILE A 178 8.76 -13.73 6.00
C ILE A 178 8.73 -15.02 5.19
N PHE A 179 7.78 -15.18 4.27
CA PHE A 179 7.71 -16.33 3.37
C PHE A 179 8.68 -16.21 2.17
N ASP A 180 9.36 -15.08 2.00
CA ASP A 180 10.30 -14.88 0.89
C ASP A 180 11.52 -15.82 0.97
N SER A 181 12.07 -16.14 -0.19
CA SER A 181 13.21 -17.04 -0.38
C SER A 181 14.54 -16.49 0.13
N ASP A 182 14.66 -15.16 0.31
CA ASP A 182 15.82 -14.53 0.92
C ASP A 182 15.70 -14.56 2.45
N ARG A 183 16.56 -15.37 3.08
CA ARG A 183 16.61 -15.54 4.53
C ARG A 183 16.87 -14.23 5.27
N ALA A 184 17.69 -13.32 4.73
CA ALA A 184 18.02 -12.08 5.42
C ALA A 184 16.78 -11.17 5.52
N ASN A 185 16.01 -11.06 4.44
CA ASN A 185 14.76 -10.29 4.41
C ASN A 185 13.70 -10.92 5.33
N SER A 186 13.59 -12.25 5.28
CA SER A 186 12.69 -13.01 6.15
C SER A 186 13.00 -12.80 7.63
N ASP A 187 14.27 -12.92 8.03
CA ASP A 187 14.72 -12.68 9.40
C ASP A 187 14.47 -11.22 9.82
N ARG A 188 14.70 -10.26 8.92
CA ARG A 188 14.47 -8.83 9.17
C ARG A 188 12.99 -8.50 9.39
N ALA A 189 12.09 -9.00 8.54
CA ALA A 189 10.65 -8.79 8.67
C ALA A 189 10.11 -9.43 9.96
N LYS A 190 10.57 -10.64 10.29
CA LYS A 190 10.25 -11.30 11.55
C LYS A 190 10.72 -10.51 12.77
N GLN A 191 11.92 -9.95 12.72
CA GLN A 191 12.47 -9.10 13.78
C GLN A 191 11.60 -7.86 14.02
N VAL A 192 11.07 -7.23 12.96
CA VAL A 192 10.13 -6.09 13.10
C VAL A 192 8.89 -6.49 13.90
N LEU A 193 8.26 -7.62 13.57
CA LEU A 193 7.09 -8.11 14.29
C LEU A 193 7.44 -8.51 15.74
N ASP A 194 8.59 -9.15 15.95
CA ASP A 194 9.08 -9.50 17.29
C ASP A 194 9.30 -8.27 18.17
N ASP A 195 9.82 -7.18 17.61
CA ASP A 195 10.03 -5.94 18.34
C ASP A 195 8.71 -5.21 18.63
N TRP A 196 7.79 -5.17 17.66
CA TRP A 196 6.47 -4.57 17.87
C TRP A 196 5.65 -5.34 18.91
N LEU A 197 5.69 -6.67 18.92
CA LEU A 197 4.97 -7.52 19.89
C LEU A 197 5.44 -7.34 21.35
N LYS A 198 6.64 -6.81 21.60
CA LYS A 198 7.11 -6.50 22.96
C LYS A 198 6.35 -5.33 23.58
N LEU A 199 5.92 -4.38 22.75
CA LEU A 199 5.15 -3.21 23.17
C LEU A 199 4.20 -2.80 22.02
N PRO A 200 3.09 -3.53 21.84
CA PRO A 200 2.13 -3.23 20.78
C PRO A 200 1.55 -1.82 20.93
N THR A 201 1.21 -1.20 19.81
CA THR A 201 0.60 0.14 19.78
C THR A 201 -0.93 0.14 19.92
N THR A 202 -1.52 -1.06 20.03
CA THR A 202 -2.96 -1.30 20.21
C THR A 202 -3.18 -2.34 21.31
N ASP A 203 -4.34 -2.26 21.96
CA ASP A 203 -4.82 -3.27 22.90
C ASP A 203 -5.76 -4.29 22.22
N ASN A 204 -5.95 -4.19 20.90
CA ASN A 204 -6.82 -5.09 20.15
C ASN A 204 -6.19 -6.48 19.98
N GLN A 205 -6.73 -7.45 20.72
CA GLN A 205 -6.20 -8.81 20.72
C GLN A 205 -6.24 -9.49 19.34
N VAL A 206 -7.20 -9.15 18.47
CA VAL A 206 -7.29 -9.69 17.11
C VAL A 206 -6.05 -9.33 16.30
N ILE A 207 -5.58 -8.08 16.41
CA ILE A 207 -4.37 -7.59 15.74
C ILE A 207 -3.10 -8.23 16.34
N ILE A 208 -3.04 -8.34 17.66
CA ILE A 208 -1.88 -8.93 18.36
C ILE A 208 -1.73 -10.43 18.02
N ASP A 209 -2.85 -11.16 18.00
CA ASP A 209 -2.88 -12.57 17.61
C ASP A 209 -2.48 -12.73 16.15
N TYR A 210 -2.95 -11.83 15.28
CA TYR A 210 -2.58 -11.84 13.87
C TYR A 210 -1.09 -11.55 13.65
N ALA A 211 -0.49 -10.59 14.36
CA ALA A 211 0.96 -10.36 14.33
C ALA A 211 1.76 -11.60 14.78
N THR A 212 1.25 -12.32 15.78
CA THR A 212 1.87 -13.56 16.25
C THR A 212 1.82 -14.65 15.17
N TYR A 213 0.70 -14.74 14.44
CA TYR A 213 0.53 -15.69 13.33
C TYR A 213 1.38 -15.30 12.11
N ALA A 214 1.37 -14.03 11.70
CA ALA A 214 2.11 -13.53 10.53
C ALA A 214 3.62 -13.81 10.61
N LYS A 215 4.19 -13.95 11.81
CA LYS A 215 5.58 -14.37 12.04
C LYS A 215 5.95 -15.75 11.46
N THR A 216 4.98 -16.58 11.12
CA THR A 216 5.23 -17.87 10.46
C THR A 216 5.26 -17.75 8.93
N GLY A 217 5.03 -16.54 8.39
CA GLY A 217 4.84 -16.30 6.96
C GLY A 217 3.50 -16.81 6.44
N TYR A 218 2.64 -17.36 7.31
CA TYR A 218 1.28 -17.71 6.93
C TYR A 218 0.40 -16.51 7.23
N ILE A 219 -0.25 -16.02 6.20
CA ILE A 219 -1.17 -14.88 6.22
C ILE A 219 -2.47 -15.32 5.53
N GLN A 220 -3.57 -14.74 6.00
CA GLN A 220 -4.92 -14.97 5.48
C GLN A 220 -5.32 -13.79 4.61
#